data_AF-A0A8C5F4V7-F1
#
_entry.id   AF-A0A8C5F4V7-F1
#
_cell.length_a   1.000
_cell.length_b   1.000
_cell.length_c   1.000
_cell.angle_alpha   90.00
_cell.angle_beta   90.00
_cell.angle_gamma   90.00
#
_symmetry.space_group_name_H-M   'P 1'
#
loop_
_entity.id
_entity.type
_entity.pdbx_description
1 polymer ?
#
loop_
_entity_poly.entity_id
_entity_poly.type
_entity_poly.pdbx_seq_one_letter_code
_entity_poly.pdbx_strand_id
1 'polypeptide(L)'
;MEMFERGAEVLASAVGELLPLCTAAAPVLRLALHNVQSKEIFYVKEQFLTVRNRLDVLSGQLDDIDGELRKSRLDTDYFGVEENVRNQFRKYMDILEAKPEFHAVKTRLFREHFARTGGEKNLYVLYEAVMGLNSFGESVLDVVERYVSRNRRLLEDFCVRLKELFCLGLIALLGHCALTREDEEDEKIQDWSGRINQVESKMKAAIEACVAAFPEQAKTDAERLLKEKDGQELPDVAQALREFLAGKYDWVSWSVRIINHAGSTYRKWRAGEHFHHVAGRNWFEVLQVNNVNLVVSYHEGAAPQKVPRDLIQQLMEGPGRKGNAQAVVEVLEKQLGGFVVHAVSRHKESTAAWSFPEESHYWERHKNVAVCVHPE
;
A
#
# COMPACT_ATOMS: atom_id res chain seq x y z
N MET A 1 15.28 3.65 6.20
CA MET A 1 14.62 4.60 7.14
C MET A 1 13.65 5.50 6.37
N GLU A 2 14.09 6.17 5.29
CA GLU A 2 13.22 7.04 4.45
C GLU A 2 11.96 6.36 3.85
N MET A 3 12.05 5.11 3.36
CA MET A 3 10.87 4.43 2.77
C MET A 3 9.79 4.10 3.80
N PHE A 4 10.19 3.81 5.05
CA PHE A 4 9.27 3.49 6.14
C PHE A 4 8.59 4.75 6.69
N GLU A 5 9.32 5.86 6.76
CA GLU A 5 8.76 7.18 7.11
C GLU A 5 7.73 7.63 6.07
N ARG A 6 8.04 7.47 4.77
CA ARG A 6 7.07 7.67 3.68
C ARG A 6 5.89 6.68 3.75
N GLY A 7 6.07 5.52 4.38
CA GLY A 7 5.03 4.55 4.77
C GLY A 7 4.03 5.11 5.75
N ALA A 8 4.54 5.51 6.90
CA ALA A 8 3.76 6.08 7.97
C ALA A 8 3.07 7.40 7.55
N GLU A 9 3.73 8.24 6.76
CA GLU A 9 3.16 9.51 6.29
C GLU A 9 1.99 9.30 5.31
N VAL A 10 2.14 8.40 4.33
CA VAL A 10 1.08 8.09 3.36
C VAL A 10 -0.09 7.40 4.07
N LEU A 11 0.17 6.48 4.99
CA LEU A 11 -0.86 5.86 5.82
C LEU A 11 -1.57 6.88 6.72
N ALA A 12 -0.82 7.81 7.33
CA ALA A 12 -1.40 8.87 8.15
C ALA A 12 -2.23 9.85 7.31
N SER A 13 -1.83 10.14 6.06
CA SER A 13 -2.63 10.94 5.13
C SER A 13 -3.88 10.18 4.67
N ALA A 14 -3.76 8.87 4.43
CA ALA A 14 -4.88 8.00 4.10
C ALA A 14 -5.87 7.84 5.27
N VAL A 15 -5.42 7.88 6.52
CA VAL A 15 -6.23 7.60 7.73
C VAL A 15 -6.57 8.87 8.55
N GLY A 16 -5.97 10.03 8.26
CA GLY A 16 -6.18 11.27 9.01
C GLY A 16 -7.52 11.97 8.73
N GLU A 17 -7.98 12.83 9.64
CA GLU A 17 -9.32 13.44 9.54
C GLU A 17 -9.45 14.47 8.41
N LEU A 18 -10.44 14.27 7.52
CA LEU A 18 -10.77 15.18 6.40
C LEU A 18 -11.51 16.46 6.79
N LEU A 19 -12.38 16.36 7.80
CA LEU A 19 -13.42 17.35 8.10
C LEU A 19 -12.89 18.71 8.61
N PRO A 20 -11.85 18.79 9.46
CA PRO A 20 -11.42 20.07 10.05
C PRO A 20 -11.05 21.15 9.02
N LEU A 21 -10.48 20.75 7.88
CA LEU A 21 -10.16 21.69 6.80
C LEU A 21 -11.42 22.13 6.03
N CYS A 22 -12.34 21.19 5.77
CA CYS A 22 -13.54 21.44 4.99
C CYS A 22 -14.49 22.44 5.67
N THR A 23 -14.66 22.33 7.00
CA THR A 23 -15.56 23.20 7.77
C THR A 23 -15.13 24.67 7.77
N ALA A 24 -13.87 24.98 7.43
CA ALA A 24 -13.40 26.35 7.28
C ALA A 24 -13.90 27.05 6.01
N ALA A 25 -14.46 26.32 5.04
CA ALA A 25 -14.83 26.84 3.73
C ALA A 25 -15.89 27.95 3.80
N ALA A 26 -16.93 27.76 4.59
CA ALA A 26 -18.03 28.71 4.73
C ALA A 26 -17.60 29.99 5.50
N PRO A 27 -16.94 29.91 6.68
CA PRO A 27 -16.39 31.08 7.36
C PRO A 27 -15.42 31.89 6.49
N VAL A 28 -14.49 31.23 5.80
CA VAL A 28 -13.50 31.90 4.92
C VAL A 28 -14.19 32.63 3.78
N LEU A 29 -15.21 32.02 3.17
CA LEU A 29 -15.96 32.65 2.10
C LEU A 29 -16.71 33.90 2.58
N ARG A 30 -17.40 33.84 3.74
CA ARG A 30 -18.08 35.00 4.34
C ARG A 30 -17.10 36.15 4.57
N LEU A 31 -15.95 35.85 5.17
CA LEU A 31 -14.92 36.87 5.45
C LEU A 31 -14.35 37.47 4.16
N ALA A 32 -14.09 36.65 3.14
CA ALA A 32 -13.62 37.11 1.84
C ALA A 32 -14.62 38.07 1.18
N LEU A 33 -15.93 37.76 1.21
CA LEU A 33 -16.98 38.62 0.66
C LEU A 33 -17.16 39.94 1.44
N HIS A 34 -16.82 39.96 2.72
CA HIS A 34 -16.77 41.18 3.53
C HIS A 34 -15.45 41.95 3.39
N ASN A 35 -14.57 41.55 2.46
CA ASN A 35 -13.25 42.15 2.24
C ASN A 35 -12.36 42.15 3.51
N VAL A 36 -12.57 41.19 4.40
CA VAL A 36 -11.73 41.02 5.59
C VAL A 36 -10.46 40.29 5.17
N GLN A 37 -9.32 40.90 5.44
CA GLN A 37 -8.01 40.30 5.21
C GLN A 37 -7.38 39.93 6.55
N SER A 38 -7.06 38.66 6.74
CA SER A 38 -6.40 38.17 7.94
C SER A 38 -5.37 37.09 7.59
N LYS A 39 -4.39 36.88 8.48
CA LYS A 39 -3.36 35.85 8.28
C LYS A 39 -3.96 34.45 8.27
N GLU A 40 -5.02 34.25 9.05
CA GLU A 40 -5.77 33.01 9.15
C GLU A 40 -6.50 32.69 7.84
N ILE A 41 -7.14 33.68 7.21
CA ILE A 41 -7.79 33.51 5.89
C ILE A 41 -6.77 33.13 4.83
N PHE A 42 -5.63 33.82 4.80
CA PHE A 42 -4.54 33.49 3.87
C PHE A 42 -4.03 32.07 4.09
N TYR A 43 -3.79 31.68 5.34
CA TYR A 43 -3.34 30.34 5.69
C TYR A 43 -4.32 29.25 5.22
N VAL A 44 -5.62 29.39 5.50
CA VAL A 44 -6.62 28.38 5.09
C VAL A 44 -6.71 28.29 3.56
N LYS A 45 -6.64 29.42 2.85
CA LYS A 45 -6.60 29.45 1.39
C LYS A 45 -5.39 28.70 0.84
N GLU A 46 -4.21 28.87 1.43
CA GLU A 46 -3.00 28.12 1.05
C GLU A 46 -3.16 26.61 1.33
N GLN A 47 -3.86 26.22 2.40
CA GLN A 47 -4.17 24.80 2.65
C GLN A 47 -5.10 24.23 1.57
N PHE A 48 -6.12 24.97 1.14
CA PHE A 48 -7.00 24.54 0.04
C PHE A 48 -6.22 24.36 -1.27
N LEU A 49 -5.30 25.28 -1.58
CA LEU A 49 -4.41 25.16 -2.75
C LEU A 49 -3.45 23.97 -2.63
N THR A 50 -2.96 23.67 -1.43
CA THR A 50 -2.10 22.53 -1.17
C THR A 50 -2.82 21.21 -1.47
N VAL A 51 -4.07 21.06 -1.01
CA VAL A 51 -4.89 19.87 -1.31
C VAL A 51 -5.10 19.72 -2.81
N ARG A 52 -5.45 20.81 -3.51
CA ARG A 52 -5.60 20.78 -4.97
C ARG A 52 -4.31 20.32 -5.67
N ASN A 53 -3.17 20.88 -5.29
CA ASN A 53 -1.89 20.59 -5.94
C ASN A 53 -1.43 19.14 -5.69
N ARG A 54 -1.71 18.57 -4.51
CA ARG A 54 -1.42 17.15 -4.24
C ARG A 54 -2.21 16.22 -5.16
N LEU A 55 -3.49 16.53 -5.38
CA LEU A 55 -4.37 15.78 -6.27
C LEU A 55 -3.88 15.82 -7.73
N ASP A 56 -3.31 16.93 -8.18
CA ASP A 56 -2.68 17.04 -9.51
C ASP A 56 -1.41 16.17 -9.63
N VAL A 57 -0.56 16.13 -8.59
CA VAL A 57 0.66 15.30 -8.54
C VAL A 57 0.32 13.81 -8.53
N LEU A 58 -0.65 13.40 -7.70
CA LEU A 58 -1.09 12.01 -7.60
C LEU A 58 -1.76 11.51 -8.89
N SER A 59 -2.47 12.40 -9.61
CA SER A 59 -3.07 12.06 -10.91
C SER A 59 -2.02 11.59 -11.92
N GLY A 60 -0.85 12.25 -11.98
CA GLY A 60 0.23 11.85 -12.88
C GLY A 60 0.98 10.57 -12.47
N GLN A 61 0.88 10.13 -11.21
CA GLN A 61 1.52 8.90 -10.71
C GLN A 61 0.65 7.66 -10.87
N LEU A 62 -0.67 7.85 -10.98
CA LEU A 62 -1.65 6.77 -11.11
C LEU A 62 -2.26 6.70 -12.51
N ASP A 63 -1.68 7.39 -13.51
CA ASP A 63 -2.16 7.42 -14.90
C ASP A 63 -2.35 6.01 -15.51
N ASP A 64 -1.55 5.02 -15.08
CA ASP A 64 -1.70 3.62 -15.49
C ASP A 64 -2.92 2.93 -14.85
N ILE A 65 -3.18 3.20 -13.56
CA ILE A 65 -4.40 2.75 -12.86
C ILE A 65 -5.62 3.42 -13.48
N ASP A 66 -5.55 4.73 -13.72
CA ASP A 66 -6.60 5.49 -14.40
C ASP A 66 -6.80 4.95 -15.82
N GLY A 67 -5.75 4.60 -16.56
CA GLY A 67 -5.81 4.04 -17.91
C GLY A 67 -6.55 2.71 -18.01
N GLU A 68 -6.45 1.85 -16.99
CA GLU A 68 -7.13 0.56 -16.96
C GLU A 68 -8.50 0.62 -16.24
N LEU A 69 -8.68 1.52 -15.26
CA LEU A 69 -10.01 1.89 -14.77
C LEU A 69 -10.86 2.49 -15.91
N ARG A 70 -10.26 3.29 -16.80
CA ARG A 70 -10.86 3.78 -18.05
C ARG A 70 -11.24 2.66 -19.02
N LYS A 71 -10.54 1.53 -19.01
CA LYS A 71 -10.92 0.34 -19.79
C LYS A 71 -12.04 -0.47 -19.14
N SER A 72 -12.24 -0.31 -17.83
CA SER A 72 -13.37 -0.87 -17.09
C SER A 72 -14.63 -0.02 -17.29
N ARG A 73 -15.83 -0.60 -17.12
CA ARG A 73 -17.12 0.11 -17.25
C ARG A 73 -17.33 1.24 -16.21
N LEU A 74 -16.40 1.43 -15.28
CA LEU A 74 -16.40 2.50 -14.26
C LEU A 74 -16.04 3.88 -14.85
N ASP A 75 -15.56 3.90 -16.10
CA ASP A 75 -15.08 5.08 -16.84
C ASP A 75 -16.11 6.22 -16.99
N THR A 76 -17.34 5.90 -17.40
CA THR A 76 -18.31 6.93 -17.78
C THR A 76 -18.85 7.75 -16.60
N ASP A 77 -18.99 7.12 -15.43
CA ASP A 77 -19.72 7.73 -14.31
C ASP A 77 -18.80 8.49 -13.34
N TYR A 78 -17.58 8.00 -13.06
CA TYR A 78 -16.70 8.64 -12.07
C TYR A 78 -15.80 9.73 -12.63
N PHE A 79 -15.40 9.65 -13.91
CA PHE A 79 -14.59 10.70 -14.54
C PHE A 79 -15.36 12.03 -14.57
N GLY A 80 -16.63 11.99 -14.98
CA GLY A 80 -17.49 13.18 -14.98
C GLY A 80 -17.70 13.76 -13.59
N VAL A 81 -17.83 12.91 -12.56
CA VAL A 81 -17.94 13.32 -11.16
C VAL A 81 -16.67 14.01 -10.69
N GLU A 82 -15.49 13.43 -10.97
CA GLU A 82 -14.21 14.03 -10.60
C GLU A 82 -14.01 15.39 -11.27
N GLU A 83 -14.29 15.49 -12.58
CA GLU A 83 -14.20 16.75 -13.33
C GLU A 83 -15.15 17.81 -12.75
N ASN A 84 -16.40 17.42 -12.46
CA ASN A 84 -17.39 18.32 -11.86
C ASN A 84 -16.92 18.84 -10.50
N VAL A 85 -16.45 17.97 -9.60
CA VAL A 85 -15.97 18.35 -8.26
C VAL A 85 -14.77 19.32 -8.36
N ARG A 86 -13.79 19.00 -9.20
CA ARG A 86 -12.62 19.88 -9.44
C ARG A 86 -13.06 21.26 -9.95
N ASN A 87 -14.01 21.31 -10.88
CA ASN A 87 -14.50 22.56 -11.45
C ASN A 87 -15.35 23.37 -10.46
N GLN A 88 -16.17 22.71 -9.64
CA GLN A 88 -16.93 23.34 -8.55
C GLN A 88 -15.99 24.00 -7.54
N PHE A 89 -14.96 23.28 -7.09
CA PHE A 89 -13.94 23.83 -6.21
C PHE A 89 -13.16 24.98 -6.86
N ARG A 90 -12.78 24.87 -8.13
CA ARG A 90 -12.13 25.96 -8.87
C ARG A 90 -12.99 27.24 -8.87
N LYS A 91 -14.30 27.11 -9.07
CA LYS A 91 -15.23 28.25 -9.03
C LYS A 91 -15.42 28.83 -7.63
N TYR A 92 -15.30 28.02 -6.59
CA TYR A 92 -15.22 28.51 -5.21
C TYR A 92 -13.94 29.33 -4.99
N MET A 93 -12.78 28.81 -5.40
CA MET A 93 -11.49 29.52 -5.29
C MET A 93 -11.46 30.84 -6.07
N ASP A 94 -12.10 30.88 -7.25
CA ASP A 94 -12.28 32.10 -8.04
C ASP A 94 -12.94 33.24 -7.23
N ILE A 95 -13.79 32.94 -6.25
CA ILE A 95 -14.40 33.95 -5.36
C ILE A 95 -13.35 34.45 -4.36
N LEU A 96 -12.61 33.53 -3.72
CA LEU A 96 -11.57 33.85 -2.74
C LEU A 96 -10.37 34.59 -3.33
N GLU A 97 -10.16 34.50 -4.64
CA GLU A 97 -9.10 35.18 -5.39
C GLU A 97 -9.55 36.47 -6.06
N ALA A 98 -10.87 36.71 -6.12
CA ALA A 98 -11.40 37.87 -6.83
C ALA A 98 -11.22 39.17 -6.06
N LYS A 99 -10.99 40.24 -6.82
CA LYS A 99 -11.10 41.61 -6.30
C LYS A 99 -12.55 41.92 -5.92
N PRO A 100 -12.80 42.85 -4.97
CA PRO A 100 -14.14 43.16 -4.47
C PRO A 100 -15.16 43.45 -5.57
N GLU A 101 -14.77 44.17 -6.62
CA GLU A 101 -15.62 44.53 -7.75
C GLU A 101 -16.13 43.33 -8.57
N PHE A 102 -15.48 42.16 -8.45
CA PHE A 102 -15.85 40.95 -9.18
C PHE A 102 -16.58 39.92 -8.32
N HIS A 103 -16.70 40.12 -7.00
CA HIS A 103 -17.32 39.16 -6.07
C HIS A 103 -18.74 38.78 -6.50
N ALA A 104 -19.60 39.75 -6.81
CA ALA A 104 -20.97 39.48 -7.22
C ALA A 104 -21.05 38.57 -8.47
N VAL A 105 -20.21 38.83 -9.46
CA VAL A 105 -20.16 38.05 -10.71
C VAL A 105 -19.62 36.65 -10.45
N LYS A 106 -18.52 36.52 -9.69
CA LYS A 106 -17.93 35.22 -9.37
C LYS A 106 -18.85 34.34 -8.51
N THR A 107 -19.51 34.94 -7.52
CA THR A 107 -20.51 34.26 -6.68
C THR A 107 -21.68 33.73 -7.52
N ARG A 108 -22.21 34.52 -8.45
CA ARG A 108 -23.26 34.06 -9.37
C ARG A 108 -22.79 32.88 -10.22
N LEU A 109 -21.61 33.00 -10.84
CA LEU A 109 -21.04 31.95 -11.68
C LEU A 109 -20.80 30.65 -10.91
N PHE A 110 -20.34 30.73 -9.66
CA PHE A 110 -20.18 29.57 -8.80
C PHE A 110 -21.51 28.89 -8.51
N ARG A 111 -22.55 29.62 -8.07
CA ARG A 111 -23.87 29.06 -7.78
C ARG A 111 -24.48 28.36 -9.00
N GLU A 112 -24.47 29.03 -10.15
CA GLU A 112 -25.00 28.49 -11.41
C GLU A 112 -24.24 27.23 -11.83
N HIS A 113 -22.91 27.25 -11.72
CA HIS A 113 -22.08 26.11 -12.08
C HIS A 113 -22.28 24.93 -11.13
N PHE A 114 -22.32 25.16 -9.81
CA PHE A 114 -22.54 24.14 -8.80
C PHE A 114 -23.86 23.39 -9.06
N ALA A 115 -24.96 24.12 -9.26
CA ALA A 115 -26.26 23.52 -9.57
C ALA A 115 -26.27 22.74 -10.89
N ARG A 116 -25.64 23.28 -11.95
CA ARG A 116 -25.62 22.64 -13.28
C ARG A 116 -24.75 21.39 -13.36
N THR A 117 -23.74 21.27 -12.51
CA THR A 117 -22.76 20.17 -12.52
C THR A 117 -23.04 19.12 -11.44
N GLY A 118 -24.30 19.02 -10.99
CA GLY A 118 -24.75 17.99 -10.04
C GLY A 118 -24.65 18.38 -8.56
N GLY A 119 -23.91 19.44 -8.22
CA GLY A 119 -23.75 19.92 -6.85
C GLY A 119 -23.35 18.79 -5.88
N GLU A 120 -24.11 18.66 -4.79
CA GLU A 120 -23.92 17.62 -3.78
C GLU A 120 -24.04 16.19 -4.33
N LYS A 121 -24.79 15.96 -5.42
CA LYS A 121 -24.96 14.61 -5.99
C LYS A 121 -23.63 13.96 -6.35
N ASN A 122 -22.64 14.74 -6.75
CA ASN A 122 -21.29 14.24 -7.03
C ASN A 122 -20.67 13.57 -5.80
N LEU A 123 -20.82 14.17 -4.62
CA LEU A 123 -20.32 13.60 -3.37
C LEU A 123 -21.06 12.30 -3.01
N TYR A 124 -22.37 12.22 -3.25
CA TYR A 124 -23.12 10.98 -3.05
C TYR A 124 -22.66 9.87 -4.00
N VAL A 125 -22.38 10.19 -5.27
CA VAL A 125 -21.83 9.20 -6.22
C VAL A 125 -20.46 8.68 -5.74
N LEU A 126 -19.57 9.55 -5.27
CA LEU A 126 -18.28 9.13 -4.69
C LEU A 126 -18.48 8.25 -3.44
N TYR A 127 -19.42 8.63 -2.57
CA TYR A 127 -19.75 7.86 -1.37
C TYR A 127 -20.28 6.46 -1.74
N GLU A 128 -21.25 6.37 -2.64
CA GLU A 128 -21.81 5.10 -3.11
C GLU A 128 -20.74 4.23 -3.80
N ALA A 129 -19.80 4.85 -4.53
CA ALA A 129 -18.68 4.15 -5.14
C ALA A 129 -17.79 3.45 -4.10
N VAL A 130 -17.43 4.16 -3.02
CA VAL A 130 -16.62 3.60 -1.93
C VAL A 130 -17.39 2.54 -1.17
N MET A 131 -18.68 2.77 -0.92
CA MET A 131 -19.50 1.85 -0.15
C MET A 131 -19.97 0.62 -0.95
N GLY A 132 -19.76 0.61 -2.27
CA GLY A 132 -20.24 -0.47 -3.15
C GLY A 132 -21.77 -0.48 -3.32
N LEU A 133 -22.40 0.68 -3.16
CA LEU A 133 -23.86 0.88 -3.29
C LEU A 133 -24.26 1.35 -4.70
N ASN A 134 -23.29 1.39 -5.62
CA ASN A 134 -23.52 1.72 -7.02
C ASN A 134 -24.32 0.61 -7.74
N SER A 135 -24.76 0.90 -8.96
CA SER A 135 -25.52 -0.02 -9.82
C SER A 135 -24.78 -1.31 -10.19
N PHE A 136 -23.47 -1.37 -9.96
CA PHE A 136 -22.61 -2.52 -10.22
C PHE A 136 -22.43 -3.43 -8.99
N GLY A 137 -22.86 -2.97 -7.80
CA GLY A 137 -22.84 -3.75 -6.55
C GLY A 137 -21.44 -4.04 -5.99
N GLU A 138 -20.43 -3.27 -6.41
CA GLU A 138 -19.05 -3.49 -6.01
C GLU A 138 -18.34 -2.17 -5.63
N SER A 139 -17.50 -2.21 -4.59
CA SER A 139 -16.73 -1.05 -4.16
C SER A 139 -15.62 -0.73 -5.15
N VAL A 140 -15.41 0.55 -5.44
CA VAL A 140 -14.24 0.99 -6.23
C VAL A 140 -12.91 0.59 -5.57
N LEU A 141 -12.88 0.47 -4.24
CA LEU A 141 -11.68 0.02 -3.51
C LEU A 141 -11.35 -1.44 -3.84
N ASP A 142 -12.35 -2.31 -3.92
CA ASP A 142 -12.17 -3.74 -4.24
C ASP A 142 -11.70 -3.92 -5.69
N VAL A 143 -12.20 -3.08 -6.60
CA VAL A 143 -11.76 -3.08 -8.01
C VAL A 143 -10.30 -2.65 -8.11
N VAL A 144 -9.93 -1.54 -7.48
CA VAL A 144 -8.55 -1.03 -7.50
C VAL A 144 -7.61 -2.00 -6.83
N GLU A 145 -7.97 -2.58 -5.68
CA GLU A 145 -7.14 -3.56 -4.97
C GLU A 145 -6.75 -4.74 -5.88
N ARG A 146 -7.71 -5.29 -6.64
CA ARG A 146 -7.44 -6.38 -7.59
C ARG A 146 -6.56 -5.91 -8.73
N TYR A 147 -6.83 -4.73 -9.27
CA TYR A 147 -6.05 -4.17 -10.37
C TYR A 147 -4.58 -3.98 -9.99
N VAL A 148 -4.33 -3.36 -8.83
CA VAL A 148 -2.97 -3.15 -8.30
C VAL A 148 -2.36 -4.43 -7.72
N SER A 149 -3.04 -5.57 -7.86
CA SER A 149 -2.62 -6.88 -7.36
C SER A 149 -2.25 -6.84 -5.88
N ARG A 150 -3.06 -6.17 -5.05
CA ARG A 150 -2.80 -5.96 -3.61
C ARG A 150 -1.45 -5.29 -3.31
N ASN A 151 -1.03 -4.35 -4.15
CA ASN A 151 0.05 -3.43 -3.81
C ASN A 151 -0.49 -2.37 -2.84
N ARG A 152 -0.09 -2.47 -1.56
CA ARG A 152 -0.55 -1.57 -0.48
C ARG A 152 -0.31 -0.10 -0.83
N ARG A 153 0.85 0.25 -1.38
CA ARG A 153 1.22 1.64 -1.69
C ARG A 153 0.29 2.27 -2.71
N LEU A 154 0.06 1.55 -3.81
CA LEU A 154 -0.85 2.02 -4.86
C LEU A 154 -2.29 2.15 -4.36
N LEU A 155 -2.73 1.25 -3.47
CA LEU A 155 -4.04 1.34 -2.84
C LEU A 155 -4.14 2.52 -1.86
N GLU A 156 -3.11 2.76 -1.05
CA GLU A 156 -3.01 3.94 -0.17
C GLU A 156 -3.05 5.24 -0.97
N ASP A 157 -2.25 5.34 -2.04
CA ASP A 157 -2.22 6.51 -2.93
C ASP A 157 -3.60 6.79 -3.55
N PHE A 158 -4.31 5.74 -3.96
CA PHE A 158 -5.69 5.85 -4.45
C PHE A 158 -6.66 6.36 -3.38
N CYS A 159 -6.57 5.83 -2.15
CA CYS A 159 -7.36 6.32 -1.01
C CYS A 159 -7.09 7.80 -0.72
N VAL A 160 -5.82 8.24 -0.76
CA VAL A 160 -5.45 9.65 -0.57
C VAL A 160 -6.11 10.52 -1.63
N ARG A 161 -6.04 10.15 -2.92
CA ARG A 161 -6.69 10.90 -4.00
C ARG A 161 -8.21 10.99 -3.82
N LEU A 162 -8.87 9.90 -3.46
CA LEU A 162 -10.31 9.91 -3.18
C LEU A 162 -10.64 10.86 -2.02
N LYS A 163 -9.85 10.86 -0.94
CA LYS A 163 -10.03 11.78 0.18
C LYS A 163 -9.87 13.23 -0.23
N GLU A 164 -8.84 13.54 -0.99
CA GLU A 164 -8.63 14.88 -1.53
C GLU A 164 -9.82 15.31 -2.40
N LEU A 165 -10.37 14.41 -3.21
CA LEU A 165 -11.55 14.68 -4.02
C LEU A 165 -12.80 14.97 -3.15
N PHE A 166 -13.03 14.19 -2.09
CA PHE A 166 -14.06 14.51 -1.09
C PHE A 166 -13.83 15.89 -0.45
N CYS A 167 -12.59 16.23 -0.11
CA CYS A 167 -12.24 17.54 0.44
C CYS A 167 -12.64 18.68 -0.49
N LEU A 168 -12.27 18.61 -1.77
CA LEU A 168 -12.62 19.62 -2.76
C LEU A 168 -14.14 19.79 -2.89
N GLY A 169 -14.88 18.67 -2.94
CA GLY A 169 -16.33 18.68 -3.06
C GLY A 169 -17.04 19.21 -1.80
N LEU A 170 -16.55 18.87 -0.61
CA LEU A 170 -17.08 19.37 0.66
C LEU A 170 -16.82 20.87 0.83
N ILE A 171 -15.63 21.36 0.47
CA ILE A 171 -15.33 22.79 0.47
C ILE A 171 -16.29 23.54 -0.46
N ALA A 172 -16.53 23.01 -1.67
CA ALA A 172 -17.48 23.59 -2.60
C ALA A 172 -18.92 23.54 -2.06
N LEU A 173 -19.35 22.42 -1.48
CA LEU A 173 -20.68 22.28 -0.89
C LEU A 173 -20.91 23.29 0.24
N LEU A 174 -20.00 23.37 1.20
CA LEU A 174 -20.14 24.28 2.36
C LEU A 174 -20.03 25.73 1.92
N GLY A 175 -19.17 26.04 0.95
CA GLY A 175 -19.13 27.34 0.29
C GLY A 175 -20.46 27.69 -0.40
N HIS A 176 -21.15 26.73 -0.99
CA HIS A 176 -22.48 26.93 -1.56
C HIS A 176 -23.54 27.17 -0.48
N CYS A 177 -23.56 26.37 0.59
CA CYS A 177 -24.48 26.55 1.73
C CYS A 177 -24.36 27.94 2.35
N ALA A 178 -23.13 28.41 2.58
CA ALA A 178 -22.86 29.76 3.11
C ALA A 178 -23.45 30.89 2.25
N LEU A 179 -23.73 30.62 0.98
CA LEU A 179 -24.31 31.57 0.04
C LEU A 179 -25.83 31.45 -0.05
N THR A 180 -26.42 30.27 0.17
CA THR A 180 -27.86 30.05 0.10
C THR A 180 -28.55 30.37 1.41
N ARG A 181 -28.18 29.68 2.50
CA ARG A 181 -28.78 29.79 3.83
C ARG A 181 -27.84 29.24 4.92
N GLU A 182 -27.74 29.94 6.05
CA GLU A 182 -26.82 29.54 7.14
C GLU A 182 -27.27 28.27 7.88
N ASP A 183 -28.58 28.02 8.01
CA ASP A 183 -29.12 26.81 8.65
C ASP A 183 -28.83 25.52 7.87
N GLU A 184 -28.60 25.62 6.55
CA GLU A 184 -28.21 24.48 5.71
C GLU A 184 -26.74 24.05 5.95
N GLU A 185 -25.88 24.93 6.47
CA GLU A 185 -24.45 24.62 6.68
C GLU A 185 -24.25 23.56 7.77
N ASP A 186 -24.80 23.78 8.97
CA ASP A 186 -24.64 22.88 10.11
C ASP A 186 -25.26 21.49 9.84
N GLU A 187 -26.42 21.46 9.17
CA GLU A 187 -27.07 20.22 8.74
C GLU A 187 -26.17 19.42 7.79
N LYS A 188 -25.56 20.09 6.81
CA LYS A 188 -24.65 19.44 5.86
C LYS A 188 -23.34 19.00 6.50
N ILE A 189 -22.79 19.78 7.43
CA ILE A 189 -21.64 19.35 8.22
C ILE A 189 -21.98 18.06 8.98
N GLN A 190 -23.15 17.99 9.62
CA GLN A 190 -23.57 16.80 10.36
C GLN A 190 -23.76 15.56 9.47
N ASP A 191 -24.48 15.68 8.34
CA ASP A 191 -24.70 14.55 7.40
C ASP A 191 -23.36 14.05 6.83
N TRP A 192 -22.53 14.96 6.34
CA TRP A 192 -21.26 14.59 5.71
C TRP A 192 -20.22 14.09 6.71
N SER A 193 -20.26 14.54 7.97
CA SER A 193 -19.35 14.02 9.00
C SER A 193 -19.51 12.51 9.20
N GLY A 194 -20.75 12.04 9.31
CA GLY A 194 -21.04 10.61 9.45
C GLY A 194 -20.66 9.79 8.21
N ARG A 195 -20.79 10.37 7.01
CA ARG A 195 -20.44 9.71 5.75
C ARG A 195 -18.94 9.61 5.54
N ILE A 196 -18.20 10.68 5.85
CA ILE A 196 -16.74 10.69 5.75
C ILE A 196 -16.12 9.68 6.73
N ASN A 197 -16.64 9.58 7.95
CA ASN A 197 -16.18 8.56 8.89
C ASN A 197 -16.37 7.12 8.36
N GLN A 198 -17.47 6.87 7.64
CA GLN A 198 -17.71 5.57 6.99
C GLN A 198 -16.76 5.33 5.82
N VAL A 199 -16.51 6.35 4.99
CA VAL A 199 -15.54 6.30 3.89
C VAL A 199 -14.14 6.00 4.42
N GLU A 200 -13.66 6.75 5.41
CA GLU A 200 -12.34 6.56 6.02
C GLU A 200 -12.21 5.16 6.65
N SER A 201 -13.26 4.70 7.34
CA SER A 201 -13.30 3.36 7.93
C SER A 201 -13.25 2.26 6.85
N LYS A 202 -13.96 2.43 5.73
CA LYS A 202 -13.94 1.49 4.59
C LYS A 202 -12.57 1.46 3.91
N MET A 203 -11.94 2.61 3.70
CA MET A 203 -10.57 2.72 3.16
C MET A 203 -9.55 2.03 4.07
N LYS A 204 -9.63 2.29 5.39
CA LYS A 204 -8.77 1.64 6.39
C LYS A 204 -8.91 0.12 6.35
N ALA A 205 -10.15 -0.39 6.34
CA ALA A 205 -10.42 -1.82 6.27
C ALA A 205 -9.86 -2.46 4.98
N ALA A 206 -9.94 -1.79 3.84
CA ALA A 206 -9.37 -2.27 2.58
C ALA A 206 -7.84 -2.36 2.64
N ILE A 207 -7.17 -1.34 3.19
CA ILE A 207 -5.71 -1.35 3.39
C ILE A 207 -5.29 -2.46 4.37
N GLU A 208 -6.00 -2.61 5.48
CA GLU A 208 -5.73 -3.67 6.47
C GLU A 208 -5.92 -5.07 5.87
N ALA A 209 -6.97 -5.29 5.07
CA ALA A 209 -7.19 -6.54 4.37
C ALA A 209 -6.10 -6.82 3.32
N CYS A 210 -5.65 -5.79 2.60
CA CYS A 210 -4.52 -5.88 1.66
C CYS A 210 -3.23 -6.28 2.37
N VAL A 211 -2.94 -5.68 3.55
CA VAL A 211 -1.79 -6.05 4.37
C VAL A 211 -1.95 -7.48 4.88
N ALA A 212 -3.08 -7.86 5.47
CA ALA A 212 -3.28 -9.20 6.02
C ALA A 212 -3.14 -10.32 4.97
N ALA A 213 -3.49 -10.06 3.71
CA ALA A 213 -3.39 -11.02 2.61
C ALA A 213 -1.99 -11.09 1.96
N PHE A 214 -1.01 -10.30 2.43
CA PHE A 214 0.30 -10.22 1.79
C PHE A 214 1.03 -11.56 1.65
N PRO A 215 0.99 -12.53 2.61
CA PRO A 215 1.76 -13.77 2.47
C PRO A 215 1.30 -14.62 1.29
N GLU A 216 -0.02 -14.76 1.12
CA GLU A 216 -0.62 -15.52 0.01
C GLU A 216 -0.39 -14.81 -1.34
N GLN A 217 -0.49 -13.48 -1.36
CA GLN A 217 -0.17 -12.71 -2.55
C GLN A 217 1.32 -12.81 -2.92
N ALA A 218 2.22 -12.70 -1.94
CA ALA A 218 3.66 -12.77 -2.14
C ALA A 218 4.09 -14.13 -2.71
N LYS A 219 3.45 -15.21 -2.26
CA LYS A 219 3.65 -16.55 -2.84
C LYS A 219 3.25 -16.59 -4.31
N THR A 220 2.07 -16.06 -4.63
CA THR A 220 1.56 -16.01 -6.01
C THR A 220 2.46 -15.17 -6.92
N ASP A 221 2.90 -14.01 -6.44
CA ASP A 221 3.79 -13.12 -7.16
C ASP A 221 5.17 -13.75 -7.39
N ALA A 222 5.71 -14.40 -6.37
CA ALA A 222 7.00 -15.09 -6.45
C ALA A 222 6.94 -16.27 -7.44
N GLU A 223 5.85 -17.04 -7.45
CA GLU A 223 5.64 -18.09 -8.44
C GLU A 223 5.56 -17.54 -9.87
N ARG A 224 4.83 -16.43 -10.07
CA ARG A 224 4.73 -15.76 -11.38
C ARG A 224 6.10 -15.27 -11.85
N LEU A 225 6.82 -14.52 -11.01
CA LEU A 225 8.13 -13.98 -11.38
C LEU A 225 9.14 -15.10 -11.65
N LEU A 226 9.09 -16.18 -10.88
CA LEU A 226 9.94 -17.34 -11.12
C LEU A 226 9.69 -17.96 -12.51
N LYS A 227 8.43 -18.07 -12.94
CA LYS A 227 8.07 -18.54 -14.30
C LYS A 227 8.56 -17.59 -15.40
N GLU A 228 8.40 -16.28 -15.20
CA GLU A 228 8.83 -15.25 -16.17
C GLU A 228 10.35 -15.20 -16.37
N LYS A 229 11.12 -15.62 -15.36
CA LYS A 229 12.59 -15.59 -15.36
C LYS A 229 13.21 -16.94 -15.76
N ASP A 230 12.47 -17.79 -16.48
CA ASP A 230 12.99 -19.08 -16.94
C ASP A 230 14.27 -18.91 -17.79
N GLY A 231 15.23 -19.80 -17.59
CA GLY A 231 16.54 -19.78 -18.26
C GLY A 231 17.55 -18.74 -17.76
N GLN A 232 17.24 -17.91 -16.76
CA GLN A 232 18.20 -16.99 -16.14
C GLN A 232 19.06 -17.69 -15.07
N GLU A 233 20.21 -17.09 -14.72
CA GLU A 233 21.08 -17.62 -13.68
C GLU A 233 20.42 -17.51 -12.30
N LEU A 234 20.53 -18.57 -11.48
CA LEU A 234 19.84 -18.64 -10.19
C LEU A 234 20.13 -17.46 -9.24
N PRO A 235 21.38 -16.95 -9.12
CA PRO A 235 21.66 -15.78 -8.28
C PRO A 235 20.90 -14.52 -8.73
N ASP A 236 20.82 -14.27 -10.03
CA ASP A 236 20.08 -13.13 -10.59
C ASP A 236 18.58 -13.26 -10.34
N VAL A 237 18.03 -14.47 -10.49
CA VAL A 237 16.63 -14.76 -10.16
C VAL A 237 16.34 -14.50 -8.68
N ALA A 238 17.23 -14.95 -7.78
CA ALA A 238 17.07 -14.74 -6.34
C ALA A 238 17.12 -13.25 -5.97
N GLN A 239 18.05 -12.50 -6.57
CA GLN A 239 18.15 -11.07 -6.37
C GLN A 239 16.92 -10.33 -6.90
N ALA A 240 16.44 -10.66 -8.10
CA ALA A 240 15.24 -10.07 -8.69
C ALA A 240 13.98 -10.35 -7.85
N LEU A 241 13.80 -11.57 -7.35
CA LEU A 241 12.73 -11.92 -6.42
C LEU A 241 12.82 -11.09 -5.13
N ARG A 242 14.01 -10.97 -4.55
CA ARG A 242 14.24 -10.19 -3.33
C ARG A 242 14.00 -8.70 -3.53
N GLU A 243 14.37 -8.13 -4.67
CA GLU A 243 14.08 -6.73 -5.02
C GLU A 243 12.59 -6.50 -5.23
N PHE A 244 11.92 -7.36 -5.99
CA PHE A 244 10.48 -7.29 -6.21
C PHE A 244 9.69 -7.35 -4.89
N LEU A 245 9.98 -8.35 -4.06
CA LEU A 245 9.29 -8.54 -2.79
C LEU A 245 9.55 -7.38 -1.82
N ALA A 246 10.80 -6.92 -1.70
CA ALA A 246 11.13 -5.79 -0.84
C ALA A 246 10.54 -4.46 -1.36
N GLY A 247 10.36 -4.31 -2.67
CA GLY A 247 9.74 -3.13 -3.26
C GLY A 247 8.21 -3.09 -3.05
N LYS A 248 7.53 -4.22 -3.27
CA LYS A 248 6.06 -4.30 -3.15
C LYS A 248 5.59 -4.40 -1.69
N TYR A 249 6.37 -5.07 -0.85
CA TYR A 249 6.07 -5.34 0.57
C TYR A 249 7.13 -4.69 1.46
N ASP A 250 7.21 -3.38 1.38
CA ASP A 250 8.28 -2.58 2.00
C ASP A 250 8.31 -2.56 3.54
N TRP A 251 7.28 -3.13 4.18
CA TRP A 251 7.18 -3.32 5.62
C TRP A 251 7.67 -4.68 6.11
N VAL A 252 8.20 -5.50 5.18
CA VAL A 252 8.60 -6.90 5.42
C VAL A 252 10.08 -7.07 5.08
N SER A 253 10.80 -7.79 5.95
CA SER A 253 12.15 -8.26 5.65
C SER A 253 12.08 -9.65 5.02
N TRP A 254 12.80 -9.87 3.93
CA TRP A 254 12.68 -11.05 3.08
C TRP A 254 13.97 -11.86 3.05
N SER A 255 13.85 -13.19 3.04
CA SER A 255 14.91 -14.15 2.80
C SER A 255 14.47 -15.12 1.72
N VAL A 256 15.06 -14.99 0.53
CA VAL A 256 14.76 -15.78 -0.66
C VAL A 256 15.87 -16.81 -0.85
N ARG A 257 15.52 -18.10 -0.94
CA ARG A 257 16.46 -19.16 -1.31
C ARG A 257 15.92 -19.97 -2.47
N ILE A 258 16.77 -20.16 -3.48
CA ILE A 258 16.47 -21.01 -4.62
C ILE A 258 17.36 -22.24 -4.54
N ILE A 259 16.73 -23.42 -4.58
CA ILE A 259 17.40 -24.71 -4.51
C ILE A 259 17.24 -25.38 -5.86
N ASN A 260 18.36 -25.63 -6.52
CA ASN A 260 18.36 -26.30 -7.81
C ASN A 260 17.92 -27.75 -7.65
N HIS A 261 16.85 -28.12 -8.35
CA HIS A 261 16.36 -29.49 -8.41
C HIS A 261 16.91 -30.25 -9.64
N ALA A 262 17.45 -29.53 -10.63
CA ALA A 262 18.24 -30.11 -11.71
C ALA A 262 19.58 -30.58 -11.14
N GLY A 263 19.91 -31.85 -11.35
CA GLY A 263 21.12 -32.45 -10.83
C GLY A 263 21.25 -33.91 -11.23
N SER A 264 22.49 -34.40 -11.30
CA SER A 264 22.75 -35.80 -11.64
C SER A 264 22.07 -36.74 -10.64
N THR A 265 21.66 -37.92 -11.11
CA THR A 265 21.01 -38.97 -10.30
C THR A 265 21.80 -39.27 -9.02
N TYR A 266 23.13 -39.17 -9.10
CA TYR A 266 24.03 -39.33 -7.96
C TYR A 266 23.90 -38.26 -6.87
N ARG A 267 23.80 -36.98 -7.25
CA ARG A 267 23.59 -35.87 -6.30
C ARG A 267 22.19 -35.94 -5.68
N LYS A 268 21.18 -36.31 -6.47
CA LYS A 268 19.82 -36.55 -5.96
C LYS A 268 19.81 -37.67 -4.92
N TRP A 269 20.48 -38.78 -5.19
CA TRP A 269 20.61 -39.90 -4.25
C TRP A 269 21.34 -39.52 -2.96
N ARG A 270 22.49 -38.84 -3.03
CA ARG A 270 23.23 -38.39 -1.82
C ARG A 270 22.50 -37.33 -1.00
N ALA A 271 21.65 -36.53 -1.62
CA ALA A 271 20.89 -35.51 -0.93
C ALA A 271 19.74 -36.11 -0.09
N GLY A 272 19.27 -37.31 -0.44
CA GLY A 272 18.10 -37.95 0.17
C GLY A 272 16.79 -37.27 -0.21
N GLU A 273 15.67 -37.85 0.21
CA GLU A 273 14.32 -37.30 -0.02
C GLU A 273 14.10 -36.00 0.77
N HIS A 274 14.70 -35.87 1.97
CA HIS A 274 14.64 -34.69 2.83
C HIS A 274 15.89 -33.82 2.68
N PHE A 275 16.17 -33.36 1.46
CA PHE A 275 17.37 -32.57 1.16
C PHE A 275 17.30 -31.13 1.69
N HIS A 276 16.14 -30.65 2.12
CA HIS A 276 15.98 -29.41 2.87
C HIS A 276 14.89 -29.59 3.94
N HIS A 277 14.92 -28.75 4.97
CA HIS A 277 13.90 -28.71 6.00
C HIS A 277 13.81 -27.29 6.58
N VAL A 278 12.60 -26.85 6.89
CA VAL A 278 12.31 -25.52 7.47
C VAL A 278 11.51 -25.71 8.75
N ALA A 279 11.87 -24.97 9.80
CA ALA A 279 11.11 -24.82 11.03
C ALA A 279 10.88 -23.35 11.35
N GLY A 280 9.91 -23.10 12.24
CA GLY A 280 9.39 -21.76 12.53
C GLY A 280 8.22 -21.38 11.63
N ARG A 281 7.74 -20.15 11.83
CA ARG A 281 6.61 -19.55 11.10
C ARG A 281 7.06 -18.68 9.92
N ASN A 282 6.13 -18.02 9.26
CA ASN A 282 6.43 -16.93 8.30
C ASN A 282 7.32 -17.35 7.13
N TRP A 283 6.96 -18.46 6.49
CA TRP A 283 7.59 -18.94 5.28
C TRP A 283 6.60 -19.64 4.35
N PHE A 284 6.93 -19.70 3.07
CA PHE A 284 6.21 -20.45 2.06
C PHE A 284 7.17 -21.07 1.04
N GLU A 285 6.66 -22.07 0.33
CA GLU A 285 7.38 -22.78 -0.72
C GLU A 285 6.63 -22.76 -2.06
N VAL A 286 7.40 -22.66 -3.13
CA VAL A 286 6.97 -22.85 -4.51
C VAL A 286 7.85 -23.95 -5.11
N LEU A 287 7.22 -25.08 -5.44
CA LEU A 287 7.92 -26.32 -5.78
C LEU A 287 7.91 -26.57 -7.29
N GLN A 288 9.02 -27.10 -7.80
CA GLN A 288 9.15 -27.64 -9.16
C GLN A 288 8.83 -26.68 -10.31
N VAL A 289 8.92 -25.37 -10.09
CA VAL A 289 8.83 -24.38 -11.16
C VAL A 289 10.23 -24.24 -11.76
N ASN A 290 10.38 -24.43 -13.07
CA ASN A 290 11.66 -24.34 -13.78
C ASN A 290 12.78 -25.23 -13.18
N ASN A 291 12.43 -26.43 -12.70
CA ASN A 291 13.33 -27.37 -12.01
C ASN A 291 14.01 -26.81 -10.75
N VAL A 292 13.38 -25.85 -10.06
CA VAL A 292 13.88 -25.34 -8.79
C VAL A 292 12.81 -25.43 -7.70
N ASN A 293 13.26 -25.50 -6.45
CA ASN A 293 12.42 -25.26 -5.28
C ASN A 293 12.77 -23.88 -4.72
N LEU A 294 11.78 -23.01 -4.65
CA LEU A 294 11.88 -21.69 -4.05
C LEU A 294 11.35 -21.78 -2.61
N VAL A 295 12.18 -21.34 -1.66
CA VAL A 295 11.81 -21.20 -0.24
C VAL A 295 11.96 -19.74 0.15
N VAL A 296 10.84 -19.07 0.42
CA VAL A 296 10.82 -17.69 0.90
C VAL A 296 10.39 -17.69 2.35
N SER A 297 11.11 -16.95 3.18
CA SER A 297 10.72 -16.69 4.55
C SER A 297 10.93 -15.23 4.87
N TYR A 298 10.21 -14.74 5.87
CA TYR A 298 10.08 -13.31 6.09
C TYR A 298 9.94 -12.97 7.57
N HIS A 299 10.12 -11.69 7.88
CA HIS A 299 9.83 -11.10 9.18
C HIS A 299 8.95 -9.86 8.98
N GLU A 300 7.87 -9.78 9.75
CA GLU A 300 6.95 -8.65 9.74
C GLU A 300 7.39 -7.59 10.75
N GLY A 301 7.55 -6.35 10.30
CA GLY A 301 7.86 -5.21 11.18
C GLY A 301 9.23 -4.57 10.94
N ALA A 302 9.45 -3.46 11.63
CA ALA A 302 10.52 -2.51 11.30
C ALA A 302 11.92 -2.88 11.84
N ALA A 303 12.03 -3.81 12.79
CA ALA A 303 13.28 -4.07 13.50
C ALA A 303 13.44 -5.56 13.86
N PRO A 304 13.93 -6.40 12.92
CA PRO A 304 14.20 -7.80 13.21
C PRO A 304 15.29 -7.94 14.27
N GLN A 305 15.04 -8.76 15.29
CA GLN A 305 16.03 -9.04 16.36
C GLN A 305 17.35 -9.62 15.81
N LYS A 306 18.44 -9.39 16.53
CA LYS A 306 19.76 -9.91 16.14
C LYS A 306 19.79 -11.43 16.24
N VAL A 307 20.47 -12.06 15.29
CA VAL A 307 20.65 -13.51 15.28
C VAL A 307 21.83 -13.89 16.21
N PRO A 308 21.67 -14.89 17.10
CA PRO A 308 22.75 -15.34 17.99
C PRO A 308 23.78 -16.19 17.22
N ARG A 309 24.63 -15.53 16.44
CA ARG A 309 25.61 -16.17 15.54
C ARG A 309 26.55 -17.14 16.25
N ASP A 310 27.11 -16.76 17.39
CA ASP A 310 28.04 -17.59 18.16
C ASP A 310 27.39 -18.91 18.61
N LEU A 311 26.13 -18.84 19.06
CA LEU A 311 25.36 -20.03 19.45
C LEU A 311 25.12 -20.95 18.24
N ILE A 312 24.75 -20.38 17.09
CA ILE A 312 24.54 -21.15 15.85
C ILE A 312 25.84 -21.85 15.45
N GLN A 313 26.97 -21.14 15.46
CA GLN A 313 28.28 -21.70 15.13
C GLN A 313 28.64 -22.84 16.09
N GLN A 314 28.48 -22.65 17.41
CA GLN A 314 28.72 -23.69 18.41
C GLN A 314 27.85 -24.94 18.17
N LEU A 315 26.56 -24.77 17.88
CA LEU A 315 25.65 -25.88 17.59
C LEU A 315 26.04 -26.61 16.29
N MET A 316 26.50 -25.88 15.28
CA MET A 316 26.96 -26.44 14.00
C MET A 316 28.34 -27.09 14.06
N GLU A 317 29.16 -26.77 15.06
CA GLU A 317 30.43 -27.47 15.35
C GLU A 317 30.25 -28.69 16.27
N GLY A 318 29.18 -28.70 17.07
CA GLY A 318 28.81 -29.79 17.96
C GLY A 318 27.69 -30.68 17.39
N PRO A 319 26.48 -30.66 17.97
CA PRO A 319 25.40 -31.61 17.62
C PRO A 319 24.98 -31.58 16.14
N GLY A 320 25.00 -30.42 15.49
CA GLY A 320 24.60 -30.25 14.08
C GLY A 320 25.68 -30.64 13.06
N ARG A 321 26.94 -30.83 13.47
CA ARG A 321 28.10 -30.93 12.56
C ARG A 321 28.00 -32.04 11.51
N LYS A 322 27.37 -33.16 11.86
CA LYS A 322 27.21 -34.33 10.97
C LYS A 322 25.75 -34.61 10.62
N GLY A 323 24.81 -33.76 11.04
CA GLY A 323 23.39 -33.94 10.73
C GLY A 323 23.08 -33.78 9.25
N ASN A 324 21.95 -34.36 8.82
CA ASN A 324 21.29 -33.98 7.58
C ASN A 324 20.44 -32.70 7.81
N ALA A 325 19.76 -32.21 6.78
CA ALA A 325 18.98 -30.97 6.86
C ALA A 325 17.98 -30.98 8.03
N GLN A 326 17.18 -32.04 8.14
CA GLN A 326 16.19 -32.19 9.21
C GLN A 326 16.83 -32.20 10.61
N ALA A 327 17.85 -33.04 10.83
CA ALA A 327 18.49 -33.14 12.15
C ALA A 327 19.15 -31.82 12.58
N VAL A 328 19.69 -31.05 11.63
CA VAL A 328 20.26 -29.72 11.91
C VAL A 328 19.18 -28.75 12.36
N VAL A 329 18.05 -28.70 11.65
CA VAL A 329 16.94 -27.82 12.00
C VAL A 329 16.37 -28.18 13.38
N GLU A 330 16.15 -29.47 13.68
CA GLU A 330 15.65 -29.92 14.98
C GLU A 330 16.57 -29.55 16.15
N VAL A 331 17.90 -29.51 15.93
CA VAL A 331 18.87 -29.07 16.93
C VAL A 331 18.77 -27.56 17.16
N LEU A 332 18.71 -26.79 16.08
CA LEU A 332 18.70 -25.33 16.12
C LEU A 332 17.37 -24.79 16.65
N GLU A 333 16.23 -25.30 16.17
CA GLU A 333 14.88 -24.88 16.60
C GLU A 333 14.69 -25.01 18.12
N LYS A 334 15.20 -26.10 18.73
CA LYS A 334 15.13 -26.32 20.19
C LYS A 334 15.82 -25.23 21.01
N GLN A 335 16.79 -24.54 20.43
CA GLN A 335 17.59 -23.50 21.11
C GLN A 335 17.22 -22.08 20.63
N LEU A 336 16.54 -21.97 19.48
CA LEU A 336 16.28 -20.71 18.77
C LEU A 336 14.77 -20.47 18.61
N GLY A 337 14.03 -20.49 19.72
CA GLY A 337 12.61 -20.13 19.70
C GLY A 337 12.40 -18.70 19.15
N GLY A 338 11.39 -18.52 18.29
CA GLY A 338 11.11 -17.24 17.63
C GLY A 338 12.02 -16.91 16.44
N PHE A 339 12.73 -17.91 15.89
CA PHE A 339 13.49 -17.79 14.66
C PHE A 339 13.00 -18.80 13.62
N VAL A 340 13.02 -18.39 12.35
CA VAL A 340 12.94 -19.30 11.22
C VAL A 340 14.29 -19.94 11.02
N VAL A 341 14.31 -21.27 10.95
CA VAL A 341 15.52 -22.05 10.68
C VAL A 341 15.30 -22.89 9.43
N HIS A 342 16.18 -22.74 8.44
CA HIS A 342 16.14 -23.54 7.22
C HIS A 342 17.52 -24.14 6.95
N ALA A 343 17.59 -25.45 6.75
CA ALA A 343 18.80 -26.13 6.31
C ALA A 343 18.62 -26.74 4.92
N VAL A 344 19.64 -26.59 4.07
CA VAL A 344 19.71 -27.19 2.73
C VAL A 344 20.94 -28.07 2.64
N SER A 345 20.79 -29.30 2.19
CA SER A 345 21.90 -30.23 1.94
C SER A 345 22.96 -29.61 1.03
N ARG A 346 24.24 -29.74 1.42
CA ARG A 346 25.38 -29.26 0.60
C ARG A 346 25.47 -29.92 -0.78
N HIS A 347 24.76 -31.02 -0.97
CA HIS A 347 24.73 -31.77 -2.23
C HIS A 347 23.76 -31.17 -3.25
N LYS A 348 22.96 -30.18 -2.84
CA LYS A 348 22.15 -29.34 -3.71
C LYS A 348 22.87 -28.03 -3.95
N GLU A 349 22.78 -27.55 -5.19
CA GLU A 349 23.15 -26.18 -5.49
C GLU A 349 22.04 -25.28 -4.97
N SER A 350 22.41 -24.27 -4.20
CA SER A 350 21.48 -23.30 -3.65
C SER A 350 22.12 -21.92 -3.63
N THR A 351 21.28 -20.92 -3.82
CA THR A 351 21.62 -19.50 -3.72
C THR A 351 20.60 -18.80 -2.84
N ALA A 352 20.99 -17.68 -2.25
CA ALA A 352 20.13 -16.90 -1.38
C ALA A 352 20.33 -15.40 -1.60
N ALA A 353 19.25 -14.64 -1.46
CA ALA A 353 19.25 -13.19 -1.42
C ALA A 353 18.30 -12.74 -0.30
N TRP A 354 18.63 -11.65 0.41
CA TRP A 354 17.81 -11.17 1.51
C TRP A 354 17.78 -9.64 1.59
N SER A 355 16.77 -9.12 2.30
CA SER A 355 16.64 -7.69 2.64
C SER A 355 16.80 -7.41 4.14
N PHE A 356 17.07 -8.44 4.95
CA PHE A 356 17.37 -8.29 6.37
C PHE A 356 18.65 -7.48 6.61
N PRO A 357 18.74 -6.73 7.73
CA PRO A 357 20.00 -6.23 8.26
C PRO A 357 21.02 -7.35 8.47
N GLU A 358 22.30 -7.03 8.33
CA GLU A 358 23.39 -8.02 8.36
C GLU A 358 23.45 -8.80 9.69
N GLU A 359 23.14 -8.14 10.80
CA GLU A 359 23.11 -8.70 12.14
C GLU A 359 21.87 -9.56 12.43
N SER A 360 20.82 -9.45 11.61
CA SER A 360 19.52 -10.09 11.81
C SER A 360 19.27 -11.25 10.84
N HIS A 361 20.27 -11.63 10.05
CA HIS A 361 20.20 -12.77 9.15
C HIS A 361 21.51 -13.54 9.12
N TYR A 362 21.40 -14.86 9.19
CA TYR A 362 22.52 -15.79 9.12
C TYR A 362 22.33 -16.68 7.89
N TRP A 363 23.30 -16.69 6.99
CA TRP A 363 23.38 -17.63 5.87
C TRP A 363 24.81 -18.11 5.68
N GLU A 364 25.11 -19.32 6.16
CA GLU A 364 26.46 -19.88 6.10
C GLU A 364 26.47 -21.34 5.67
N ARG A 365 27.57 -21.75 5.06
CA ARG A 365 27.82 -23.13 4.65
C ARG A 365 28.60 -23.87 5.74
N HIS A 366 28.01 -24.94 6.25
CA HIS A 366 28.64 -25.87 7.17
C HIS A 366 28.98 -27.19 6.48
N LYS A 367 29.57 -28.12 7.25
CA LYS A 367 30.10 -29.38 6.74
C LYS A 367 29.12 -30.14 5.84
N ASN A 368 27.86 -30.26 6.25
CA ASN A 368 26.85 -31.08 5.55
C ASN A 368 25.70 -30.28 4.92
N VAL A 369 25.50 -29.04 5.36
CA VAL A 369 24.34 -28.22 5.00
C VAL A 369 24.72 -26.75 4.89
N ALA A 370 23.96 -25.97 4.11
CA ALA A 370 23.85 -24.53 4.27
C ALA A 370 22.71 -24.25 5.24
N VAL A 371 22.90 -23.30 6.16
CA VAL A 371 21.92 -22.95 7.19
C VAL A 371 21.52 -21.50 7.04
N CYS A 372 20.21 -21.25 7.03
CA CYS A 372 19.60 -19.93 7.12
C CYS A 372 18.93 -19.79 8.49
N VAL A 373 19.19 -18.68 9.20
CA VAL A 373 18.45 -18.30 10.40
C VAL A 373 18.11 -16.82 10.37
N HIS A 374 16.87 -16.47 10.66
CA HIS A 374 16.44 -15.08 10.90
C HIS A 374 15.20 -15.06 11.83
N PRO A 375 14.84 -13.92 12.42
CA PRO A 375 13.64 -13.80 13.26
C PRO A 375 12.36 -14.15 12.50
N GLU A 376 11.39 -14.76 13.20
CA GLU A 376 10.02 -14.92 12.69
C GLU A 376 9.34 -13.59 12.44
#